data_AF-A0A133V8Z4-F1
#
_entry.id   AF-A0A133V8Z4-F1
#
_cell.length_a   1.000
_cell.length_b   1.000
_cell.length_c   1.000
_cell.angle_alpha   90.00
_cell.angle_beta   90.00
_cell.angle_gamma   90.00
#
_symmetry.space_group_name_H-M   'P 1'
#
loop_
_entity.id
_entity.type
_entity.pdbx_description
1 polymer ?
#
loop_
_entity_poly.entity_id
_entity_poly.type
_entity_poly.pdbx_seq_one_letter_code
_entity_poly.pdbx_strand_id
1 'polypeptide(L)'
;AIRGLYTSVLGREGMVNVGNYEHRDKTLTRDLVPTLEEVKKLLDVSDIDTKFSIIFLAQTGMRPEDALNLNIGDIQRELDLDKSPLAVKFLPKKDRGKGIGERITFLGSDGVDVLKQYLQAREARGEEVTSNSPLFIARTGGAISKQMLNERVKRSAKKAGIENGNNGKYGRFRLYCLRKFFMTQLTNHGMEDRIVDFFMCHKVSPVDLSYWQRRVDQLREEYRKREKFLNPISGAPSKPSTEEIEELVESKLKSLLKSEEFREACQKALNEIKNGNDSEYESKIVKSEEKIIKYSNRGYNCQKIDGGIWLMKRKINENPSTST
;
A
#
# COMPACT_ATOMS: atom_id res chain seq x y z
N ALA A 1 7.71 7.15 32.15
CA ALA A 1 7.68 7.77 33.49
C ALA A 1 8.10 6.79 34.57
N ILE A 2 7.32 5.74 34.86
CA ILE A 2 7.59 4.77 35.95
C ILE A 2 8.99 4.13 35.86
N ARG A 3 9.38 3.58 34.70
CA ARG A 3 10.75 3.05 34.49
C ARG A 3 11.84 4.09 34.76
N GLY A 4 11.62 5.34 34.33
CA GLY A 4 12.57 6.43 34.54
C GLY A 4 12.76 6.77 36.01
N LEU A 5 11.67 6.80 36.78
CA LEU A 5 11.67 7.02 38.23
C LEU A 5 12.41 5.89 38.97
N TYR A 6 12.13 4.63 38.63
CA TYR A 6 12.78 3.48 39.26
C TYR A 6 14.27 3.41 38.93
N THR A 7 14.65 3.64 37.67
CA THR A 7 16.07 3.66 37.26
C THR A 7 16.83 4.85 37.86
N SER A 8 16.17 6.01 38.08
CA SER A 8 16.82 7.16 38.75
C SER A 8 17.01 6.96 40.24
N VAL A 9 16.15 6.16 40.90
CA VAL A 9 16.20 5.94 42.36
C VAL A 9 17.03 4.71 42.73
N LEU A 10 16.96 3.63 41.95
CA LEU A 10 17.54 2.32 42.30
C LEU A 10 18.72 1.90 41.38
N GLY A 11 19.19 2.81 40.51
CA GLY A 11 20.27 2.52 39.58
C GLY A 11 19.97 1.35 38.63
N ARG A 12 21.01 0.60 38.24
CA ARG A 12 20.87 -0.57 37.33
C ARG A 12 20.08 -1.73 37.94
N GLU A 13 20.03 -1.83 39.27
CA GLU A 13 19.33 -2.90 39.99
C GLU A 13 17.80 -2.74 39.97
N GLY A 14 17.30 -1.50 39.78
CA GLY A 14 15.87 -1.21 39.59
C GLY A 14 15.38 -1.25 38.15
N MET A 15 16.09 -1.91 37.23
CA MET A 15 15.65 -2.03 35.84
C MET A 15 14.39 -2.91 35.73
N VAL A 16 13.23 -2.26 35.74
CA VAL A 16 11.94 -2.91 35.50
C VAL A 16 11.92 -3.48 34.07
N ASN A 17 11.80 -4.80 33.95
CA ASN A 17 11.65 -5.47 32.67
C ASN A 17 10.27 -5.16 32.08
N VAL A 18 10.25 -4.26 31.10
CA VAL A 18 9.04 -3.81 30.40
C VAL A 18 8.45 -4.86 29.47
N GLY A 19 9.09 -6.04 29.36
CA GLY A 19 8.67 -7.14 28.51
C GLY A 19 7.26 -7.66 28.81
N ASN A 20 6.75 -7.48 30.03
CA ASN A 20 5.47 -8.01 30.52
C ASN A 20 4.30 -7.02 30.47
N TYR A 21 4.46 -5.83 29.88
CA TYR A 21 3.33 -4.90 29.75
C TYR A 21 2.45 -5.29 28.57
N GLU A 22 1.17 -5.56 28.86
CA GLU A 22 0.14 -5.64 27.82
C GLU A 22 0.19 -4.35 26.98
N HIS A 23 0.26 -4.52 25.65
CA HIS A 23 0.33 -3.44 24.66
C HIS A 23 1.66 -2.67 24.53
N ARG A 24 2.79 -3.20 25.03
CA ARG A 24 4.14 -2.61 24.79
C ARG A 24 4.44 -2.29 23.31
N ASP A 25 3.86 -3.07 22.40
CA ASP A 25 4.09 -2.98 20.94
C ASP A 25 3.08 -2.06 20.24
N LYS A 26 2.08 -1.52 20.95
CA LYS A 26 1.10 -0.59 20.38
C LYS A 26 1.63 0.84 20.46
N THR A 27 2.25 1.29 19.37
CA THR A 27 2.55 2.73 19.20
C THR A 27 1.23 3.47 18.93
N LEU A 28 0.80 4.35 19.84
CA LEU A 28 -0.41 5.16 19.69
C LEU A 28 -0.32 6.14 18.50
N THR A 29 0.89 6.57 18.15
CA THR A 29 1.14 7.48 17.03
C THR A 29 1.31 6.69 15.74
N ARG A 30 0.41 6.91 14.79
CA ARG A 30 0.52 6.37 13.43
C ARG A 30 1.56 7.17 12.62
N ASP A 31 2.36 6.47 11.82
CA ASP A 31 3.20 7.12 10.82
C ASP A 31 2.35 7.47 9.59
N LEU A 32 2.60 8.65 9.01
CA LEU A 32 2.02 9.05 7.72
C LEU A 32 2.76 8.31 6.60
N VAL A 33 2.03 7.69 5.66
CA VAL A 33 2.61 7.23 4.39
C VAL A 33 2.33 8.33 3.35
N PRO A 34 3.37 9.02 2.83
CA PRO A 34 3.16 10.11 1.90
C PRO A 34 2.59 9.58 0.58
N THR A 35 1.84 10.42 -0.12
CA THR A 35 1.47 10.23 -1.52
C THR A 35 2.63 10.59 -2.45
N LEU A 36 2.54 10.18 -3.72
CA LEU A 36 3.56 10.54 -4.73
C LEU A 36 3.72 12.07 -4.86
N GLU A 37 2.60 12.81 -4.82
CA GLU A 37 2.59 14.28 -4.86
C GLU A 37 3.23 14.91 -3.62
N GLU A 38 3.00 14.34 -2.43
CA GLU A 38 3.66 14.80 -1.21
C GLU A 38 5.16 14.54 -1.25
N VAL A 39 5.59 13.40 -1.82
CA VAL A 39 7.02 13.16 -2.08
C VAL A 39 7.57 14.21 -3.05
N LYS A 40 6.85 14.55 -4.13
CA LYS A 40 7.26 15.63 -5.05
C LYS A 40 7.43 16.97 -4.32
N LYS A 41 6.44 17.36 -3.51
CA LYS A 41 6.50 18.60 -2.69
C LYS A 41 7.70 18.59 -1.73
N LEU A 42 8.05 17.43 -1.15
CA LEU A 42 9.26 17.31 -0.32
C LEU A 42 10.53 17.59 -1.13
N LEU A 43 10.62 17.08 -2.35
CA LEU A 43 11.77 17.30 -3.21
C LEU A 43 11.90 18.78 -3.58
N ASP A 44 10.79 19.44 -3.95
CA ASP A 44 10.77 20.84 -4.39
C ASP A 44 11.28 21.82 -3.32
N VAL A 45 11.03 21.54 -2.04
CA VAL A 45 11.46 22.41 -0.92
C VAL A 45 12.83 22.04 -0.32
N SER A 46 13.47 20.98 -0.82
CA SER A 46 14.72 20.42 -0.28
C SER A 46 15.95 20.87 -1.06
N ASP A 47 17.07 21.02 -0.35
CA ASP A 47 18.39 21.16 -0.99
C ASP A 47 18.84 19.84 -1.64
N ILE A 48 19.82 19.89 -2.56
CA ILE A 48 20.21 18.72 -3.37
C ILE A 48 20.58 17.49 -2.53
N ASP A 49 21.32 17.67 -1.43
CA ASP A 49 21.73 16.58 -0.54
C ASP A 49 20.50 15.91 0.14
N THR A 50 19.54 16.72 0.61
CA THR A 50 18.31 16.20 1.24
C THR A 50 17.36 15.61 0.19
N LYS A 51 17.26 16.25 -0.98
CA LYS A 51 16.47 15.80 -2.14
C LYS A 51 16.91 14.41 -2.57
N PHE A 52 18.21 14.20 -2.76
CA PHE A 52 18.79 12.89 -3.07
C PHE A 52 18.46 11.86 -1.98
N SER A 53 18.64 12.21 -0.71
CA SER A 53 18.34 11.30 0.40
C SER A 53 16.86 10.87 0.45
N ILE A 54 15.94 11.80 0.17
CA ILE A 54 14.50 11.53 0.16
C ILE A 54 14.13 10.61 -1.00
N ILE A 55 14.53 10.96 -2.23
CA ILE A 55 14.16 10.18 -3.41
C ILE A 55 14.80 8.79 -3.38
N PHE A 56 16.05 8.69 -2.93
CA PHE A 56 16.73 7.41 -2.81
C PHE A 56 15.99 6.46 -1.86
N LEU A 57 15.60 6.92 -0.66
CA LEU A 57 14.86 6.08 0.29
C LEU A 57 13.44 5.76 -0.18
N ALA A 58 12.79 6.69 -0.89
CA ALA A 58 11.46 6.49 -1.45
C ALA A 58 11.45 5.46 -2.59
N GLN A 59 12.51 5.40 -3.40
CA GLN A 59 12.59 4.53 -4.57
C GLN A 59 13.26 3.18 -4.31
N THR A 60 14.17 3.09 -3.33
CA THR A 60 14.87 1.84 -3.02
C THR A 60 14.23 1.07 -1.87
N GLY A 61 13.42 1.75 -1.05
CA GLY A 61 12.85 1.20 0.16
C GLY A 61 13.89 0.78 1.20
N MET A 62 15.16 1.15 1.07
CA MET A 62 16.20 0.72 1.99
C MET A 62 15.95 1.18 3.42
N ARG A 63 16.47 0.43 4.39
CA ARG A 63 16.52 0.92 5.77
C ARG A 63 17.50 2.09 5.81
N PRO A 64 17.17 3.21 6.48
CA PRO A 64 18.07 4.37 6.52
C PRO A 64 19.47 4.02 6.99
N GLU A 65 19.61 3.14 7.99
CA GLU A 65 20.92 2.70 8.47
C GLU A 65 21.74 1.99 7.40
N ASP A 66 21.13 1.09 6.63
CA ASP A 66 21.84 0.36 5.58
C ASP A 66 22.19 1.28 4.40
N ALA A 67 21.28 2.19 4.03
CA ALA A 67 21.54 3.20 2.99
C ALA A 67 22.71 4.12 3.35
N LEU A 68 22.76 4.61 4.59
CA LEU A 68 23.83 5.49 5.06
C LEU A 68 25.21 4.84 5.15
N ASN A 69 25.29 3.50 5.01
CA ASN A 69 26.55 2.77 4.96
C ASN A 69 27.05 2.53 3.53
N LEU A 70 26.31 2.96 2.50
CA LEU A 70 26.73 2.84 1.11
C LEU A 70 27.86 3.81 0.80
N ASN A 71 28.80 3.34 -0.02
CA ASN A 71 29.81 4.14 -0.69
C ASN A 71 29.47 4.29 -2.17
N ILE A 72 30.12 5.24 -2.83
CA ILE A 72 29.96 5.45 -4.29
C ILE A 72 30.29 4.16 -5.07
N GLY A 73 31.32 3.42 -4.65
CA GLY A 73 31.73 2.17 -5.29
C GLY A 73 30.65 1.09 -5.33
N ASP A 74 29.66 1.13 -4.43
CA ASP A 74 28.56 0.14 -4.39
C ASP A 74 27.59 0.31 -5.58
N ILE A 75 27.56 1.51 -6.19
CA ILE A 75 26.68 1.85 -7.31
C ILE A 75 27.43 2.25 -8.59
N GLN A 76 28.73 2.55 -8.49
CA GLN A 76 29.55 3.10 -9.57
C GLN A 76 29.43 2.29 -10.86
N ARG A 77 29.51 0.96 -10.80
CA ARG A 77 29.43 0.11 -11.99
C ARG A 77 28.10 0.25 -12.74
N GLU A 78 26.97 0.32 -12.03
CA GLU A 78 25.66 0.46 -12.69
C GLU A 78 25.45 1.89 -13.21
N LEU A 79 26.07 2.88 -12.55
CA LEU A 79 26.08 4.28 -12.98
C LEU A 79 26.92 4.47 -14.27
N ASP A 80 28.11 3.87 -14.34
CA ASP A 80 29.00 3.93 -15.52
C ASP A 80 28.38 3.26 -16.75
N LEU A 81 27.57 2.22 -16.53
CA LEU A 81 26.83 1.51 -17.58
C LEU A 81 25.50 2.19 -17.94
N ASP A 82 25.20 3.35 -17.35
CA ASP A 82 23.98 4.14 -17.53
C ASP A 82 22.69 3.31 -17.44
N LYS A 83 22.66 2.36 -16.49
CA LYS A 83 21.49 1.50 -16.31
C LYS A 83 20.41 2.20 -15.49
N SER A 84 19.18 2.17 -16.02
CA SER A 84 17.97 2.59 -15.30
C SER A 84 16.87 1.53 -15.41
N PRO A 85 16.22 1.10 -14.31
CA PRO A 85 16.55 1.37 -12.91
C PRO A 85 17.94 0.90 -12.49
N LEU A 86 18.67 1.73 -11.72
CA LEU A 86 20.03 1.45 -11.26
C LEU A 86 19.99 0.44 -10.11
N ALA A 87 20.72 -0.68 -10.22
CA ALA A 87 20.75 -1.67 -9.16
C ALA A 87 21.67 -1.25 -8.00
N VAL A 88 21.17 -1.33 -6.77
CA VAL A 88 21.93 -1.07 -5.54
C VAL A 88 22.10 -2.40 -4.82
N LYS A 89 23.34 -2.91 -4.78
CA LYS A 89 23.69 -4.14 -4.05
C LYS A 89 24.33 -3.79 -2.71
N PHE A 90 23.93 -4.46 -1.65
CA PHE A 90 24.45 -4.18 -0.31
C PHE A 90 24.30 -5.37 0.62
N LEU A 91 25.11 -5.37 1.69
CA LEU A 91 25.00 -6.34 2.77
C LEU A 91 24.43 -5.65 4.03
N PRO A 92 23.17 -5.96 4.43
CA PRO A 92 22.56 -5.34 5.60
C PRO A 92 23.39 -5.56 6.87
N LYS A 93 23.74 -4.49 7.60
CA LYS A 93 24.61 -4.60 8.78
C LYS A 93 23.88 -5.19 9.99
N LYS A 94 22.65 -4.75 10.22
CA LYS A 94 21.86 -5.08 11.43
C LYS A 94 21.55 -6.57 11.58
N ASP A 95 21.50 -7.28 10.45
CA ASP A 95 21.09 -8.68 10.40
C ASP A 95 22.23 -9.63 9.97
N ARG A 96 23.48 -9.14 10.00
CA ARG A 96 24.65 -10.01 9.88
C ARG A 96 24.56 -11.12 10.94
N GLY A 97 24.66 -12.37 10.51
CA GLY A 97 24.52 -13.55 11.37
C GLY A 97 23.08 -14.05 11.58
N LYS A 98 22.05 -13.36 11.08
CA LYS A 98 20.63 -13.81 11.16
C LYS A 98 20.12 -14.47 9.87
N GLY A 99 21.03 -14.93 9.01
CA GLY A 99 20.69 -15.53 7.70
C GLY A 99 20.24 -14.52 6.64
N ILE A 100 20.37 -13.21 6.89
CA ILE A 100 20.11 -12.16 5.90
C ILE A 100 21.42 -11.89 5.15
N GLY A 101 21.58 -12.53 3.99
CA GLY A 101 22.72 -12.33 3.07
C GLY A 101 22.64 -11.03 2.25
N GLU A 102 23.42 -10.94 1.18
CA GLU A 102 23.40 -9.80 0.24
C GLU A 102 21.98 -9.52 -0.26
N ARG A 103 21.68 -8.23 -0.47
CA ARG A 103 20.39 -7.73 -0.95
C ARG A 103 20.61 -6.82 -2.14
N ILE A 104 19.57 -6.74 -2.97
CA ILE A 104 19.55 -5.91 -4.17
C ILE A 104 18.22 -5.18 -4.18
N THR A 105 18.24 -3.89 -4.51
CA THR A 105 17.07 -3.06 -4.80
C THR A 105 17.41 -2.14 -5.95
N PHE A 106 16.50 -1.25 -6.35
CA PHE A 106 16.70 -0.38 -7.50
C PHE A 106 16.38 1.08 -7.19
N LEU A 107 17.13 1.97 -7.82
CA LEU A 107 16.87 3.40 -7.87
C LEU A 107 16.24 3.70 -9.24
N GLY A 108 15.05 4.29 -9.26
CA GLY A 108 14.35 4.63 -10.49
C GLY A 108 14.97 5.84 -11.19
N SER A 109 14.47 6.15 -12.39
CA SER A 109 15.03 7.17 -13.29
C SER A 109 15.12 8.55 -12.64
N ASP A 110 14.08 9.00 -11.93
CA ASP A 110 14.11 10.29 -11.23
C ASP A 110 15.22 10.31 -10.17
N GLY A 111 15.42 9.20 -9.46
CA GLY A 111 16.49 9.05 -8.48
C GLY A 111 17.87 9.02 -9.12
N VAL A 112 18.01 8.39 -10.29
CA VAL A 112 19.26 8.37 -11.07
C VAL A 112 19.61 9.78 -11.56
N ASP A 113 18.64 10.55 -12.04
CA ASP A 113 18.86 11.93 -12.48
C ASP A 113 19.26 12.83 -11.30
N VAL A 114 18.58 12.70 -10.17
CA VAL A 114 18.92 13.43 -8.94
C VAL A 114 20.29 12.98 -8.39
N LEU A 115 20.64 11.70 -8.51
CA LEU A 115 21.96 11.19 -8.14
C LEU A 115 23.06 11.85 -8.97
N LYS A 116 22.91 11.91 -10.30
CA LYS A 116 23.87 12.57 -11.20
C LYS A 116 24.06 14.05 -10.81
N GLN A 117 22.97 14.79 -10.59
CA GLN A 117 23.02 16.18 -10.12
C GLN A 117 23.69 16.32 -8.75
N TYR A 118 23.43 15.37 -7.83
CA TYR A 118 24.03 15.36 -6.51
C TYR A 118 25.54 15.13 -6.54
N LEU A 119 26.03 14.21 -7.39
CA LEU A 119 27.46 13.97 -7.55
C LEU A 119 28.17 15.18 -8.19
N GLN A 120 27.57 15.78 -9.23
CA GLN A 120 28.07 17.02 -9.82
C GLN A 120 28.15 18.16 -8.79
N ALA A 121 27.15 18.28 -7.92
CA ALA A 121 27.15 19.28 -6.84
C ALA A 121 28.24 19.00 -5.78
N ARG A 122 28.65 17.75 -5.57
CA ARG A 122 29.79 17.41 -4.69
C ARG A 122 31.11 17.82 -5.32
N GLU A 123 31.33 17.48 -6.58
CA GLU A 123 32.52 17.87 -7.33
C GLU A 123 32.66 19.39 -7.42
N ALA A 124 31.56 20.10 -7.68
CA ALA A 124 31.52 21.56 -7.71
C ALA A 124 31.84 22.23 -6.35
N ARG A 125 31.67 21.50 -5.23
CA ARG A 125 32.10 21.93 -3.89
C ARG A 125 33.58 21.64 -3.60
N GLY A 126 34.32 21.11 -4.59
CA GLY A 126 35.74 20.77 -4.46
C GLY A 126 36.00 19.39 -3.81
N GLU A 127 34.98 18.53 -3.73
CA GLU A 127 35.17 17.16 -3.24
C GLU A 127 35.71 16.25 -4.35
N GLU A 128 36.82 15.57 -4.09
CA GLU A 128 37.28 14.46 -4.93
C GLU A 128 36.47 13.19 -4.61
N VAL A 129 35.47 12.90 -5.44
CA VAL A 129 34.57 11.76 -5.24
C VAL A 129 35.28 10.47 -5.65
N THR A 130 35.57 9.61 -4.68
CA THR A 130 36.20 8.30 -4.91
C THR A 130 35.23 7.17 -4.63
N SER A 131 35.55 5.94 -5.06
CA SER A 131 34.74 4.75 -4.77
C SER A 131 34.54 4.48 -3.28
N ASN A 132 35.44 4.95 -2.41
CA ASN A 132 35.36 4.79 -0.95
C ASN A 132 34.63 5.95 -0.27
N SER A 133 34.29 7.01 -1.00
CA SER A 133 33.55 8.14 -0.45
C SER A 133 32.13 7.69 -0.06
N PRO A 134 31.61 8.10 1.12
CA PRO A 134 30.24 7.81 1.50
C PRO A 134 29.26 8.36 0.46
N LEU A 135 28.22 7.59 0.15
CA LEU A 135 27.18 8.02 -0.78
C LEU A 135 26.37 9.19 -0.20
N PHE A 136 26.07 9.17 1.10
CA PHE A 136 25.31 10.23 1.78
C PHE A 136 26.21 11.06 2.70
N ILE A 137 26.35 12.35 2.40
CA ILE A 137 27.23 13.25 3.16
C ILE A 137 26.49 14.29 3.99
N ALA A 138 27.13 14.74 5.07
CA ALA A 138 26.72 15.94 5.79
C ALA A 138 27.20 17.20 5.03
N ARG A 139 26.63 18.37 5.37
CA ARG A 139 27.00 19.64 4.72
C ARG A 139 28.44 20.06 5.05
N THR A 140 28.97 19.56 6.15
CA THR A 140 30.33 19.77 6.63
C THR A 140 31.32 18.75 6.07
N GLY A 141 30.89 17.88 5.16
CA GLY A 141 31.66 16.71 4.72
C GLY A 141 31.48 15.49 5.64
N GLY A 142 31.95 14.34 5.16
CA GLY A 142 31.83 13.04 5.86
C GLY A 142 30.41 12.45 5.85
N ALA A 143 30.28 11.22 6.33
CA ALA A 143 29.00 10.49 6.33
C ALA A 143 27.95 11.17 7.21
N ILE A 144 26.74 11.36 6.69
CA ILE A 144 25.63 11.92 7.49
C ILE A 144 25.09 10.90 8.48
N SER A 145 24.82 11.34 9.71
CA SER A 145 24.16 10.49 10.70
C SER A 145 22.66 10.36 10.44
N LYS A 146 22.07 9.23 10.83
CA LYS A 146 20.62 8.99 10.75
C LYS A 146 19.82 10.08 11.46
N GLN A 147 20.29 10.52 12.62
CA GLN A 147 19.60 11.56 13.39
C GLN A 147 19.57 12.89 12.63
N MET A 148 20.71 13.31 12.06
CA MET A 148 20.78 14.52 11.25
C MET A 148 19.90 14.44 10.01
N LEU A 149 19.94 13.31 9.30
CA LEU A 149 19.09 13.10 8.14
C LEU A 149 17.60 13.16 8.51
N ASN A 150 17.22 12.56 9.65
CA ASN A 150 15.84 12.58 10.13
C ASN A 150 15.34 14.01 10.39
N GLU A 151 16.18 14.86 10.98
CA GLU A 151 15.83 16.25 11.23
C GLU A 151 15.80 17.11 9.94
N ARG A 152 16.63 16.79 8.94
CA ARG A 152 16.53 17.42 7.60
C ARG A 152 15.21 17.07 6.92
N VAL A 153 14.84 15.79 6.93
CA VAL A 153 13.60 15.31 6.30
C VAL A 153 12.36 15.88 6.99
N LYS A 154 12.32 15.91 8.33
CA LYS A 154 11.23 16.57 9.08
C LYS A 154 11.11 18.05 8.76
N ARG A 155 12.22 18.79 8.75
CA ARG A 155 12.20 20.21 8.38
C ARG A 155 11.64 20.42 6.97
N SER A 156 11.99 19.54 6.03
CA SER A 156 11.46 19.58 4.66
C SER A 156 9.97 19.26 4.63
N ALA A 157 9.51 18.28 5.41
CA ALA A 157 8.09 17.96 5.56
C ALA A 157 7.27 19.09 6.16
N LYS A 158 7.82 19.79 7.15
CA LYS A 158 7.22 21.00 7.72
C LYS A 158 7.09 22.11 6.67
N LYS A 159 8.14 22.36 5.89
CA LYS A 159 8.13 23.36 4.80
C LYS A 159 7.14 23.01 3.70
N ALA A 160 7.01 21.73 3.37
CA ALA A 160 6.07 21.22 2.37
C ALA A 160 4.61 21.15 2.86
N GLY A 161 4.34 21.49 4.14
CA GLY A 161 2.99 21.42 4.72
C GLY A 161 2.45 20.01 4.91
N ILE A 162 3.32 18.99 4.94
CA ILE A 162 2.94 17.56 5.06
C ILE A 162 2.77 17.16 6.53
N GLU A 163 3.42 17.89 7.44
CA GLU A 163 3.20 17.69 8.87
C GLU A 163 1.84 18.29 9.29
N ASN A 164 0.86 17.43 9.57
CA ASN A 164 -0.29 17.81 10.37
C ASN A 164 0.15 17.85 11.85
N GLY A 165 0.80 18.96 12.21
CA GLY A 165 1.42 19.20 13.51
C GLY A 165 0.50 18.89 14.68
N ASN A 166 1.04 18.29 15.75
CA ASN A 166 0.49 18.01 17.10
C ASN A 166 -0.95 17.48 17.28
N ASN A 167 -1.82 17.51 16.26
CA ASN A 167 -3.24 17.19 16.30
C ASN A 167 -3.58 15.88 15.59
N GLY A 168 -2.58 15.09 15.19
CA GLY A 168 -2.73 13.65 14.96
C GLY A 168 -3.63 13.20 13.81
N LYS A 169 -4.21 14.11 13.00
CA LYS A 169 -5.23 13.74 12.00
C LYS A 169 -4.73 12.76 10.95
N TYR A 170 -3.46 12.85 10.53
CA TYR A 170 -2.89 12.01 9.46
C TYR A 170 -1.61 11.26 9.84
N GLY A 171 -1.03 11.51 11.02
CA GLY A 171 0.14 10.81 11.55
C GLY A 171 1.45 11.59 11.49
N ARG A 172 2.49 11.03 12.10
CA ARG A 172 3.84 11.60 12.19
C ARG A 172 4.62 11.32 10.91
N PHE A 173 5.36 12.31 10.41
CA PHE A 173 6.32 12.12 9.34
C PHE A 173 7.75 11.90 9.88
N ARG A 174 8.47 10.93 9.31
CA ARG A 174 9.85 10.54 9.66
C ARG A 174 10.51 9.82 8.48
N LEU A 175 11.82 9.59 8.54
CA LEU A 175 12.56 8.86 7.50
C LEU A 175 11.92 7.53 7.06
N TYR A 176 11.42 6.73 8.02
CA TYR A 176 10.79 5.44 7.72
C TYR A 176 9.47 5.55 6.94
N CYS A 177 8.84 6.72 6.89
CA CYS A 177 7.65 6.96 6.09
C CYS A 177 7.94 6.79 4.59
N LEU A 178 9.14 7.17 4.13
CA LEU A 178 9.57 7.00 2.73
C LEU A 178 9.71 5.53 2.35
N ARG A 179 10.23 4.72 3.29
CA ARG A 179 10.30 3.27 3.13
C ARG A 179 8.91 2.61 3.14
N LYS A 180 7.98 3.11 3.96
CA LYS A 180 6.58 2.66 3.93
C LYS A 180 5.91 3.02 2.60
N PHE A 181 6.18 4.22 2.07
CA PHE A 181 5.73 4.63 0.74
C PHE A 181 6.18 3.64 -0.33
N PHE A 182 7.48 3.28 -0.37
CA PHE A 182 8.00 2.26 -1.28
C PHE A 182 7.21 0.95 -1.22
N MET A 183 7.04 0.39 -0.02
CA MET A 183 6.30 -0.85 0.21
C MET A 183 4.86 -0.73 -0.29
N THR A 184 4.17 0.32 0.13
CA THR A 184 2.77 0.57 -0.23
C THR A 184 2.61 0.72 -1.74
N GLN A 185 3.48 1.46 -2.42
CA GLN A 185 3.40 1.62 -3.87
C GLN A 185 3.62 0.29 -4.60
N LEU A 186 4.61 -0.51 -4.21
CA LEU A 186 4.87 -1.78 -4.91
C LEU A 186 3.78 -2.83 -4.64
N THR A 187 3.35 -2.99 -3.39
CA THR A 187 2.27 -3.92 -3.04
C THR A 187 0.94 -3.54 -3.71
N ASN A 188 0.57 -2.25 -3.68
CA ASN A 188 -0.69 -1.79 -4.30
C ASN A 188 -0.71 -1.96 -5.83
N HIS A 189 0.47 -1.97 -6.47
CA HIS A 189 0.61 -2.15 -7.92
C HIS A 189 1.07 -3.56 -8.29
N GLY A 190 0.69 -4.54 -7.47
CA GLY A 190 0.75 -5.97 -7.81
C GLY A 190 2.16 -6.53 -7.92
N MET A 191 3.14 -5.95 -7.23
CA MET A 191 4.40 -6.66 -7.02
C MET A 191 4.20 -7.81 -6.03
N GLU A 192 4.80 -8.95 -6.30
CA GLU A 192 4.73 -10.10 -5.41
C GLU A 192 5.34 -9.75 -4.03
N ASP A 193 4.62 -10.04 -2.94
CA ASP A 193 5.02 -9.70 -1.57
C ASP A 193 6.42 -10.24 -1.24
N ARG A 194 6.76 -11.41 -1.75
CA ARG A 194 8.08 -12.04 -1.61
C ARG A 194 9.21 -11.17 -2.19
N ILE A 195 8.97 -10.53 -3.35
CA ILE A 195 9.93 -9.60 -3.97
C ILE A 195 10.01 -8.30 -3.16
N VAL A 196 8.87 -7.77 -2.71
CA VAL A 196 8.83 -6.57 -1.85
C VAL A 196 9.61 -6.82 -0.56
N ASP A 197 9.39 -7.97 0.09
CA ASP A 197 10.12 -8.39 1.29
C ASP A 197 11.63 -8.53 1.04
N PHE A 198 12.03 -9.04 -0.13
CA PHE A 198 13.43 -9.10 -0.53
C PHE A 198 14.05 -7.71 -0.64
N PHE A 199 13.44 -6.79 -1.39
CA PHE A 199 13.90 -5.39 -1.52
C PHE A 199 13.96 -4.69 -0.17
N MET A 200 12.98 -4.96 0.70
CA MET A 200 12.91 -4.40 2.03
C MET A 200 13.87 -5.06 3.03
N CYS A 201 14.63 -6.09 2.68
CA CYS A 201 15.44 -6.83 3.65
C CYS A 201 14.60 -7.41 4.80
N HIS A 202 13.39 -7.87 4.51
CA HIS A 202 12.64 -8.74 5.41
C HIS A 202 13.20 -10.17 5.30
N LYS A 203 12.77 -11.03 6.23
CA LYS A 203 13.23 -12.42 6.25
C LYS A 203 12.56 -13.16 5.09
N VAL A 204 13.38 -13.68 4.19
CA VAL A 204 12.96 -14.50 3.04
C VAL A 204 13.62 -15.87 3.14
N SER A 205 13.07 -16.87 2.43
CA SER A 205 13.66 -18.21 2.46
C SER A 205 15.08 -18.20 1.84
N PRO A 206 16.01 -19.07 2.28
CA PRO A 206 17.33 -19.17 1.67
C PRO A 206 17.28 -19.52 0.17
N VAL A 207 16.27 -20.27 -0.26
CA VAL A 207 16.06 -20.65 -1.67
C VAL A 207 15.71 -19.42 -2.51
N ASP A 208 14.70 -18.66 -2.07
CA ASP A 208 14.29 -17.44 -2.78
C ASP A 208 15.43 -16.42 -2.83
N LEU A 209 16.20 -16.31 -1.73
CA LEU A 209 17.36 -15.42 -1.66
C LEU A 209 18.39 -15.72 -2.75
N SER A 210 18.79 -17.00 -2.88
CA SER A 210 19.76 -17.42 -3.88
C SER A 210 19.23 -17.22 -5.31
N TYR A 211 17.94 -17.50 -5.51
CA TYR A 211 17.29 -17.33 -6.80
C TYR A 211 17.27 -15.87 -7.26
N TRP A 212 16.87 -14.94 -6.38
CA TRP A 212 16.77 -13.51 -6.70
C TRP A 212 18.12 -12.83 -6.87
N GLN A 213 19.14 -13.19 -6.08
CA GLN A 213 20.50 -12.67 -6.27
C GLN A 213 21.07 -13.00 -7.66
N ARG A 214 20.69 -14.14 -8.25
CA ARG A 214 21.12 -14.57 -9.58
C ARG A 214 20.29 -13.96 -10.72
N ARG A 215 19.15 -13.32 -10.42
CA ARG A 215 18.17 -12.85 -11.41
C ARG A 215 17.94 -11.34 -11.32
N VAL A 216 19.02 -10.58 -11.17
CA VAL A 216 18.99 -9.11 -11.05
C VAL A 216 18.23 -8.45 -12.19
N ASP A 217 18.42 -8.91 -13.43
CA ASP A 217 17.77 -8.32 -14.60
C ASP A 217 16.25 -8.57 -14.62
N GLN A 218 15.79 -9.73 -14.13
CA GLN A 218 14.36 -10.01 -14.00
C GLN A 218 13.73 -9.14 -12.90
N LEU A 219 14.41 -9.00 -11.76
CA LEU A 219 13.95 -8.10 -10.70
C LEU A 219 13.93 -6.63 -11.17
N ARG A 220 14.90 -6.23 -11.99
CA ARG A 220 14.94 -4.89 -12.59
C ARG A 220 13.72 -4.67 -13.48
N GLU A 221 13.36 -5.66 -14.29
CA GLU A 221 12.18 -5.57 -15.15
C GLU A 221 10.87 -5.56 -14.35
N GLU A 222 10.76 -6.37 -13.30
CA GLU A 222 9.62 -6.32 -12.39
C GLU A 222 9.50 -4.98 -11.67
N TYR A 223 10.62 -4.36 -11.28
CA TYR A 223 10.65 -3.01 -10.73
C TYR A 223 10.22 -1.98 -11.78
N ARG A 224 10.79 -2.04 -12.99
CA ARG A 224 10.54 -1.10 -14.10
C ARG A 224 9.05 -0.97 -14.43
N LYS A 225 8.31 -2.08 -14.42
CA LYS A 225 6.85 -2.08 -14.62
C LYS A 225 6.07 -1.19 -13.62
N ARG A 226 6.60 -1.01 -12.40
CA ARG A 226 5.99 -0.19 -11.33
C ARG A 226 6.76 1.11 -11.04
N GLU A 227 7.85 1.38 -11.74
CA GLU A 227 8.73 2.53 -11.52
C GLU A 227 7.97 3.86 -11.56
N LYS A 228 6.99 3.99 -12.46
CA LYS A 228 6.13 5.19 -12.56
C LYS A 228 5.40 5.55 -11.26
N PHE A 229 5.15 4.59 -10.37
CA PHE A 229 4.49 4.83 -9.07
C PHE A 229 5.48 5.24 -7.97
N LEU A 230 6.78 5.15 -8.25
CA LEU A 230 7.88 5.55 -7.39
C LEU A 230 8.60 6.81 -7.91
N ASN A 231 8.26 7.32 -9.10
CA ASN A 231 8.84 8.50 -9.73
C ASN A 231 8.01 9.76 -9.43
N PRO A 232 8.39 10.58 -8.43
CA PRO A 232 7.62 11.78 -8.07
C PRO A 232 7.72 12.93 -9.08
N ILE A 233 8.72 12.94 -9.96
CA ILE A 233 8.96 13.99 -10.95
C ILE A 233 8.35 13.60 -12.29
N SER A 234 8.66 12.42 -12.81
CA SER A 234 8.23 11.93 -14.14
C SER A 234 7.04 10.98 -14.12
N GLY A 235 6.68 10.43 -12.95
CA GLY A 235 5.64 9.42 -12.82
C GLY A 235 4.22 9.98 -12.84
N ALA A 236 3.25 9.11 -13.14
CA ALA A 236 1.83 9.45 -13.10
C ALA A 236 1.32 9.46 -11.64
N PRO A 237 0.42 10.39 -11.27
CA PRO A 237 -0.17 10.42 -9.94
C PRO A 237 -0.84 9.08 -9.59
N SER A 238 -0.67 8.62 -8.34
CA SER A 238 -1.20 7.31 -7.90
C SER A 238 -2.72 7.28 -7.74
N LYS A 239 -3.40 8.41 -7.90
CA LYS A 239 -4.86 8.44 -7.97
C LYS A 239 -5.22 8.55 -9.44
N PRO A 240 -5.93 7.55 -10.00
CA PRO A 240 -6.61 7.80 -11.26
C PRO A 240 -7.54 8.99 -11.03
N SER A 241 -7.70 9.85 -12.03
CA SER A 241 -8.70 10.91 -11.96
C SER A 241 -10.07 10.28 -11.65
N THR A 242 -11.01 11.05 -11.11
CA THR A 242 -12.38 10.54 -10.88
C THR A 242 -12.95 9.87 -12.13
N GLU A 243 -12.63 10.45 -13.29
CA GLU A 243 -13.00 9.96 -14.64
C GLU A 243 -12.33 8.61 -14.96
N GLU A 244 -11.04 8.44 -14.68
CA GLU A 244 -10.32 7.16 -14.90
C GLU A 244 -10.81 6.05 -13.97
N ILE A 245 -11.20 6.39 -12.73
CA ILE A 245 -11.82 5.43 -11.79
C ILE A 245 -13.18 5.00 -12.35
N GLU A 246 -14.00 5.94 -12.81
CA GLU A 246 -15.31 5.65 -13.39
C GLU A 246 -15.18 4.76 -14.64
N GLU A 247 -14.23 5.04 -15.53
CA GLU A 247 -13.95 4.20 -16.70
C GLU A 247 -13.47 2.79 -16.32
N LEU A 248 -12.60 2.66 -15.32
CA LEU A 248 -12.09 1.37 -14.87
C LEU A 248 -13.17 0.54 -14.15
N VAL A 249 -14.03 1.20 -13.37
CA VAL A 249 -15.19 0.58 -12.73
C VAL A 249 -16.19 0.13 -13.78
N GLU A 250 -16.51 0.99 -14.77
CA GLU A 250 -17.41 0.63 -15.86
C GLU A 250 -16.90 -0.54 -16.69
N SER A 251 -15.62 -0.53 -17.07
CA SER A 251 -15.02 -1.59 -17.88
C SER A 251 -15.00 -2.92 -17.13
N LYS A 252 -14.65 -2.92 -15.83
CA LYS A 252 -14.73 -4.12 -14.98
C LYS A 252 -16.17 -4.59 -14.80
N LEU A 253 -17.13 -3.70 -14.55
CA LEU A 253 -18.55 -4.05 -14.45
C LEU A 253 -19.07 -4.67 -15.74
N LYS A 254 -18.74 -4.09 -16.90
CA LYS A 254 -19.09 -4.66 -18.22
C LYS A 254 -18.46 -6.04 -18.43
N SER A 255 -17.23 -6.26 -17.98
CA SER A 255 -16.57 -7.57 -18.06
C SER A 255 -17.21 -8.61 -17.14
N LEU A 256 -17.58 -8.22 -15.92
CA LEU A 256 -18.26 -9.08 -14.95
C LEU A 256 -19.67 -9.44 -15.41
N LEU A 257 -20.43 -8.48 -15.95
CA LEU A 257 -21.76 -8.73 -16.52
C LEU A 257 -21.73 -9.66 -17.74
N LYS A 258 -20.60 -9.71 -18.45
CA LYS A 258 -20.39 -10.62 -19.59
C LYS A 258 -19.83 -11.97 -19.17
N SER A 259 -19.38 -12.16 -17.92
CA SER A 259 -18.81 -13.42 -17.50
C SER A 259 -19.88 -14.51 -17.40
N GLU A 260 -19.53 -15.71 -17.86
CA GLU A 260 -20.41 -16.88 -17.80
C GLU A 260 -20.73 -17.26 -16.35
N GLU A 261 -19.73 -17.19 -15.47
CA GLU A 261 -19.87 -17.42 -14.02
C GLU A 261 -20.91 -16.50 -13.37
N PHE A 262 -20.96 -15.23 -13.76
CA PHE A 262 -21.94 -14.28 -13.22
C PHE A 262 -23.35 -14.59 -13.74
N ARG A 263 -23.50 -14.95 -15.02
CA ARG A 263 -24.79 -15.37 -15.58
C ARG A 263 -25.32 -16.63 -14.92
N GLU A 264 -24.46 -17.62 -14.69
CA GLU A 264 -24.79 -18.85 -13.98
C GLU A 264 -25.20 -18.58 -12.53
N ALA A 265 -24.48 -17.71 -11.81
CA ALA A 265 -24.83 -17.31 -10.45
C ALA A 265 -26.21 -16.60 -10.40
N CYS A 266 -26.49 -15.69 -11.34
CA CYS A 266 -27.81 -15.05 -11.46
C CYS A 266 -28.91 -16.06 -11.80
N GLN A 267 -28.65 -17.01 -12.70
CA GLN A 267 -29.60 -18.06 -13.07
C GLN A 267 -29.91 -18.98 -11.88
N LYS A 268 -28.89 -19.33 -11.10
CA LYS A 268 -29.01 -20.13 -9.89
C LYS A 268 -29.83 -19.41 -8.81
N ALA A 269 -29.53 -18.14 -8.54
CA ALA A 269 -30.31 -17.33 -7.61
C ALA A 269 -31.78 -17.16 -8.06
N LEU A 270 -32.02 -16.97 -9.36
CA LEU A 270 -33.38 -16.94 -9.93
C LEU A 270 -34.10 -18.29 -9.77
N ASN A 271 -33.40 -19.40 -9.97
CA ASN A 271 -33.97 -20.73 -9.78
C ASN A 271 -34.23 -21.02 -8.29
N GLU A 272 -33.38 -20.56 -7.37
CA GLU A 272 -33.62 -20.66 -5.93
C GLU A 272 -34.83 -19.82 -5.49
N ILE A 273 -35.03 -18.63 -6.06
CA ILE A 273 -36.24 -17.82 -5.82
C ILE A 273 -37.49 -18.49 -6.41
N LYS A 274 -37.38 -19.12 -7.59
CA LYS A 274 -38.49 -19.85 -8.21
C LYS A 274 -38.83 -21.13 -7.46
N ASN A 275 -37.83 -21.88 -7.01
CA ASN A 275 -37.99 -23.15 -6.29
C ASN A 275 -38.34 -22.92 -4.81
N GLY A 276 -37.97 -21.78 -4.21
CA GLY A 276 -38.44 -21.35 -2.89
C GLY A 276 -39.89 -20.85 -2.89
N ASN A 277 -40.48 -20.68 -4.08
CA ASN A 277 -41.91 -20.38 -4.30
C ASN A 277 -42.72 -21.65 -4.62
N ASP A 278 -42.36 -22.79 -4.01
CA ASP A 278 -43.24 -23.96 -3.90
C ASP A 278 -44.36 -23.63 -2.88
N SER A 279 -45.17 -22.61 -3.19
CA SER A 279 -46.27 -22.21 -2.35
C SER A 279 -47.42 -23.19 -2.56
N GLU A 280 -47.79 -23.93 -1.52
CA GLU A 280 -49.03 -24.73 -1.44
C GLU A 280 -50.29 -23.91 -1.84
N TYR A 281 -50.16 -22.57 -1.86
CA TYR A 281 -51.22 -21.60 -2.16
C TYR A 281 -50.83 -20.60 -3.26
N GLU A 282 -51.65 -20.51 -4.31
CA GLU A 282 -51.64 -19.40 -5.24
C GLU A 282 -52.06 -18.11 -4.51
N SER A 283 -51.17 -17.13 -4.42
CA SER A 283 -51.37 -15.88 -3.66
C SER A 283 -51.37 -14.65 -4.58
N LYS A 284 -52.34 -13.73 -4.41
CA LYS A 284 -52.44 -12.47 -5.15
C LYS A 284 -52.74 -11.30 -4.23
N ILE A 285 -52.07 -10.17 -4.43
CA ILE A 285 -52.32 -8.93 -3.67
C ILE A 285 -53.25 -8.03 -4.47
N VAL A 286 -54.32 -7.54 -3.85
CA VAL A 286 -55.32 -6.67 -4.48
C VAL A 286 -55.62 -5.45 -3.61
N LYS A 287 -56.02 -4.35 -4.26
CA LYS A 287 -56.28 -3.05 -3.61
C LYS A 287 -57.66 -2.47 -3.95
N SER A 288 -58.47 -3.18 -4.74
CA SER A 288 -59.75 -2.72 -5.25
C SER A 288 -60.82 -3.73 -4.90
N GLU A 289 -61.97 -3.25 -4.41
CA GLU A 289 -63.12 -4.07 -3.99
C GLU A 289 -63.61 -4.98 -5.12
N GLU A 290 -63.68 -4.47 -6.36
CA GLU A 290 -64.06 -5.26 -7.54
C GLU A 290 -63.11 -6.45 -7.77
N LYS A 291 -61.81 -6.26 -7.56
CA LYS A 291 -60.82 -7.33 -7.70
C LYS A 291 -60.92 -8.33 -6.55
N ILE A 292 -61.24 -7.90 -5.33
CA ILE A 292 -61.47 -8.78 -4.19
C ILE A 292 -62.64 -9.71 -4.48
N ILE A 293 -63.79 -9.15 -4.92
CA ILE A 293 -64.98 -9.93 -5.27
C ILE A 293 -64.68 -10.91 -6.41
N LYS A 294 -63.98 -10.44 -7.46
CA LYS A 294 -63.59 -11.27 -8.61
C LYS A 294 -62.75 -12.49 -8.22
N TYR A 295 -61.78 -12.32 -7.32
CA TYR A 295 -60.93 -13.43 -6.88
C TYR A 295 -61.62 -14.31 -5.82
N SER A 296 -62.48 -13.74 -4.99
CA SER A 296 -63.32 -14.52 -4.06
C SER A 296 -64.22 -15.50 -4.84
N ASN A 297 -64.87 -15.04 -5.91
CA ASN A 297 -65.67 -15.90 -6.81
C ASN A 297 -64.86 -16.98 -7.54
N ARG A 298 -63.53 -16.89 -7.53
CA ARG A 298 -62.61 -17.90 -8.10
C ARG A 298 -62.02 -18.85 -7.05
N GLY A 299 -62.56 -18.82 -5.82
CA GLY A 299 -62.18 -19.71 -4.73
C GLY A 299 -60.96 -19.25 -3.93
N TYR A 300 -60.59 -17.96 -3.97
CA TYR A 300 -59.52 -17.44 -3.13
C TYR A 300 -60.08 -16.92 -1.79
N ASN A 301 -59.45 -17.32 -0.69
CA ASN A 301 -59.72 -16.78 0.64
C ASN A 301 -59.04 -15.42 0.81
N CYS A 302 -59.76 -14.47 1.41
CA CYS A 302 -59.32 -13.09 1.56
C CYS A 302 -58.80 -12.83 2.98
N GLN A 303 -57.61 -12.23 3.09
CA GLN A 303 -57.02 -11.78 4.36
C GLN A 303 -56.58 -10.33 4.24
N LYS A 304 -57.00 -9.47 5.17
CA LYS A 304 -56.56 -8.07 5.22
C LYS A 304 -55.11 -8.01 5.71
N ILE A 305 -54.22 -7.32 4.98
CA ILE A 305 -52.84 -7.11 5.43
C ILE A 305 -52.78 -5.78 6.18
N ASP A 306 -52.97 -4.66 5.48
CA ASP A 306 -53.17 -3.32 6.06
C ASP A 306 -53.49 -2.27 4.96
N GLY A 307 -54.00 -1.09 5.32
CA GLY A 307 -54.09 0.07 4.41
C GLY A 307 -54.94 -0.10 3.14
N GLY A 308 -56.01 -0.90 3.21
CA GLY A 308 -56.87 -1.21 2.05
C GLY A 308 -56.27 -2.24 1.08
N ILE A 309 -55.17 -2.90 1.46
CA ILE A 309 -54.50 -3.95 0.69
C ILE A 309 -54.90 -5.33 1.25
N TRP A 310 -55.29 -6.22 0.35
CA TRP A 310 -55.80 -7.55 0.67
C TRP A 310 -55.00 -8.65 -0.02
N LEU A 311 -54.77 -9.74 0.71
CA LEU A 311 -54.13 -10.95 0.23
C LEU A 311 -55.19 -12.00 -0.11
N MET A 312 -55.23 -12.41 -1.36
CA MET A 312 -56.08 -13.49 -1.85
C MET A 312 -55.25 -14.77 -1.93
N LYS A 313 -55.62 -15.84 -1.22
CA LYS A 313 -54.91 -17.14 -1.22
C LYS A 313 -55.82 -18.30 -1.60
N ARG A 314 -55.36 -19.21 -2.47
CA ARG A 314 -56.08 -20.43 -2.85
C ARG A 314 -55.12 -21.62 -2.91
N LYS A 315 -55.44 -22.76 -2.29
CA LYS A 315 -54.60 -23.97 -2.41
C LYS A 315 -54.54 -24.46 -3.86
N ILE A 316 -53.38 -24.94 -4.29
CA ILE A 316 -53.15 -25.29 -5.70
C ILE A 316 -53.81 -26.63 -6.11
N ASN A 317 -54.34 -27.44 -5.17
CA ASN A 317 -55.05 -28.68 -5.50
C ASN A 317 -56.41 -28.82 -4.78
N GLU A 318 -57.48 -28.36 -5.45
CA GLU A 318 -58.79 -29.02 -5.46
C GLU A 318 -59.40 -28.77 -6.86
N ASN A 319 -59.48 -29.83 -7.67
CA ASN A 319 -60.27 -29.80 -8.91
C ASN A 319 -61.73 -29.51 -8.55
N PRO A 320 -62.44 -28.62 -9.27
CA PRO A 320 -63.87 -28.49 -9.08
C PRO A 320 -64.54 -29.80 -9.53
N SER A 321 -65.02 -30.58 -8.57
CA SER A 321 -65.99 -31.63 -8.82
C SER A 321 -67.20 -31.00 -9.50
N THR A 322 -67.45 -31.51 -10.71
CA THR A 322 -68.67 -31.35 -11.46
C THR A 322 -69.89 -31.67 -10.60
N SER A 323 -70.87 -30.78 -10.69
CA SER A 323 -72.27 -30.92 -10.32
C SER A 323 -72.87 -32.32 -10.46
N THR A 324 -73.57 -32.74 -9.40
CA THR A 324 -74.93 -33.33 -9.42
C THR A 324 -75.62 -32.94 -8.13
#